data_AF-A0A847R4V7-F1
#
_entry.id   AF-A0A847R4V7-F1
#
_cell.length_a   1.000
_cell.length_b   1.000
_cell.length_c   1.000
_cell.angle_alpha   90.00
_cell.angle_beta   90.00
_cell.angle_gamma   90.00
#
_symmetry.space_group_name_H-M   'P 1'
#
loop_
_entity.id
_entity.type
_entity.pdbx_description
1 polymer ?
#
loop_
_entity_poly.entity_id
_entity_poly.type
_entity_poly.pdbx_seq_one_letter_code
_entity_poly.pdbx_strand_id
1 'polypeptide(L)'
;MIILVLDKTNIEGYGHTVNCKFSLPESDLSGKSSSTAGAEEGDKACRLRVSLKIKYNTPDFLKNIKLLSMAKDENKGTRKVYNIENQTAKAFGVRQVRFTDEVSAQELDEEQAWSVSFTLIEHLSIAEKVETQKIKEEEPKAAPADEKVISEVSAAESEPAGWFEKLLARIDKGLAEEEKKGDEV
;
A
#
# COMPACT_ATOMS: atom_id res chain seq x y z
N MET A 1 18.52 26.16 -1.69
CA MET A 1 18.28 25.41 -2.94
C MET A 1 17.24 24.34 -2.64
N ILE A 2 16.10 24.34 -3.34
CA ILE A 2 15.09 23.30 -3.18
C ILE A 2 15.52 22.13 -4.07
N ILE A 3 15.79 20.98 -3.46
CA ILE A 3 16.20 19.75 -4.14
C ILE A 3 14.97 18.83 -4.24
N LEU A 4 14.87 18.08 -5.33
CA LEU A 4 13.87 17.04 -5.51
C LEU A 4 14.58 15.71 -5.79
N VAL A 5 14.37 14.73 -4.92
CA VAL A 5 14.94 13.39 -5.08
C VAL A 5 13.82 12.36 -5.17
N LEU A 6 13.94 11.42 -6.12
CA LEU A 6 13.05 10.27 -6.30
C LEU A 6 13.85 8.97 -6.14
N ASP A 7 13.58 8.16 -5.11
CA ASP A 7 14.31 6.92 -4.80
C ASP A 7 15.85 7.08 -4.90
N LYS A 8 16.41 8.12 -4.25
CA LYS A 8 17.83 8.47 -4.28
C LYS A 8 18.36 9.01 -5.62
N THR A 9 17.51 9.13 -6.64
CA THR A 9 17.85 9.78 -7.90
C THR A 9 17.52 11.27 -7.80
N ASN A 10 18.54 12.12 -7.89
CA ASN A 10 18.35 13.57 -7.93
C ASN A 10 17.71 13.97 -9.26
N ILE A 11 16.68 14.83 -9.21
CA ILE A 11 16.15 15.46 -10.42
C ILE A 11 17.03 16.67 -10.72
N GLU A 12 17.93 16.47 -11.68
CA GLU A 12 18.90 17.48 -12.11
C GLU A 12 18.25 18.61 -12.91
N GLY A 13 18.81 19.82 -12.78
CA GLY A 13 18.34 21.02 -13.45
C GLY A 13 18.53 22.26 -12.59
N TYR A 14 17.87 23.34 -12.97
CA TYR A 14 17.87 24.59 -12.20
C TYR A 14 16.48 25.22 -12.15
N GLY A 15 16.27 26.15 -11.19
CA GLY A 15 14.98 26.81 -11.03
C GLY A 15 13.86 25.89 -10.56
N HIS A 16 14.18 24.90 -9.71
CA HIS A 16 13.20 23.95 -9.19
C HIS A 16 12.07 24.64 -8.42
N THR A 17 10.85 24.35 -8.83
CA THR A 17 9.62 24.74 -8.14
C THR A 17 8.73 23.52 -7.97
N VAL A 18 8.17 23.35 -6.78
CA VAL A 18 7.26 22.26 -6.44
C VAL A 18 5.99 22.86 -5.88
N ASN A 19 4.88 22.69 -6.58
CA ASN A 19 3.56 23.16 -6.19
C ASN A 19 2.70 21.95 -5.80
N CYS A 20 2.39 21.82 -4.51
CA CYS A 20 1.50 20.77 -4.01
C CYS A 20 0.06 21.31 -3.92
N LYS A 21 -0.90 20.55 -4.44
CA LYS A 21 -2.32 20.86 -4.40
C LYS A 21 -3.07 19.67 -3.81
N PHE A 22 -3.81 19.93 -2.74
CA PHE A 22 -4.76 19.00 -2.13
C PHE A 22 -6.16 19.53 -2.36
N SER A 23 -7.06 18.69 -2.87
CA SER A 23 -8.45 19.07 -3.14
C SER A 23 -9.32 18.59 -1.99
N LEU A 24 -10.11 19.50 -1.42
CA LEU A 24 -11.12 19.20 -0.40
C LEU A 24 -12.50 19.22 -1.08
N PRO A 25 -13.02 18.08 -1.56
CA PRO A 25 -14.36 18.02 -2.13
C PRO A 25 -15.42 18.01 -1.02
N GLU A 26 -16.17 19.10 -0.88
CA GLU A 26 -17.38 19.12 -0.07
C GLU A 26 -18.55 18.64 -0.93
N SER A 27 -19.22 17.55 -0.53
CA SER A 27 -20.47 17.16 -1.19
C SER A 27 -21.65 17.84 -0.48
N ASP A 28 -22.34 18.70 -1.24
CA ASP A 28 -23.56 19.35 -0.76
C ASP A 28 -24.73 18.36 -0.79
N LEU A 29 -25.17 17.93 0.40
CA LEU A 29 -26.34 17.09 0.59
C LEU A 29 -27.67 17.88 0.60
N SER A 30 -27.70 19.10 0.04
CA SER A 30 -28.91 19.93 -0.07
C SER A 30 -29.95 19.33 -1.03
N GLY A 31 -30.66 18.30 -0.58
CA GLY A 31 -31.72 17.68 -1.37
C GLY A 31 -32.77 16.86 -0.64
N LYS A 32 -32.53 16.37 0.59
CA LYS A 32 -33.51 15.47 1.26
C LYS A 32 -33.80 15.67 2.75
N SER A 33 -33.19 16.64 3.44
CA SER A 33 -33.72 17.13 4.73
C SER A 33 -33.04 18.44 5.09
N SER A 34 -33.72 19.31 5.84
CA SER A 34 -33.20 20.60 6.32
C SER A 34 -32.08 20.45 7.37
N SER A 35 -31.01 19.74 7.04
CA SER A 35 -29.81 19.62 7.85
C SER A 35 -28.61 20.05 7.02
N THR A 36 -27.93 21.11 7.44
CA THR A 36 -26.70 21.65 6.83
C THR A 36 -25.50 20.77 7.19
N ALA A 37 -25.58 19.47 6.92
CA ALA A 37 -24.46 18.55 7.07
C ALA A 37 -23.96 18.21 5.66
N GLY A 38 -22.91 18.89 5.20
CA GLY A 38 -22.14 18.41 4.06
C GLY A 38 -21.56 17.03 4.39
N ALA A 39 -21.53 16.13 3.41
CA ALA A 39 -20.76 14.91 3.55
C ALA A 39 -19.36 15.17 2.99
N GLU A 40 -18.34 14.98 3.81
CA GLU A 40 -16.95 14.96 3.35
C GLU A 40 -16.78 13.76 2.40
N GLU A 41 -16.59 14.02 1.10
CA GLU A 41 -16.23 12.97 0.15
C GLU A 41 -14.75 12.62 0.39
N GLY A 42 -14.42 11.32 0.36
CA GLY A 42 -13.09 10.83 0.76
C GLY A 42 -11.92 11.64 0.18
N ASP A 43 -10.92 11.90 1.03
CA ASP A 43 -9.77 12.75 0.73
C ASP A 43 -9.09 12.36 -0.59
N LYS A 44 -9.00 13.31 -1.52
CA LYS A 44 -8.32 13.11 -2.80
C LYS A 44 -6.80 13.21 -2.62
N ALA A 45 -6.07 12.25 -3.18
CA ALA A 45 -4.60 12.23 -3.16
C ALA A 45 -3.98 13.58 -3.58
N CYS A 46 -2.92 14.01 -2.89
CA CYS A 46 -2.22 15.25 -3.20
C CYS A 46 -1.57 15.17 -4.59
N ARG A 47 -1.73 16.21 -5.41
CA ARG A 47 -1.02 16.36 -6.69
C ARG A 47 0.10 17.37 -6.57
N LEU A 48 1.28 17.03 -7.07
CA LEU A 48 2.46 17.86 -7.06
C LEU A 48 2.85 18.18 -8.50
N ARG A 49 2.83 19.47 -8.88
CA ARG A 49 3.40 19.94 -10.14
C ARG A 49 4.82 20.41 -9.89
N VAL A 50 5.76 19.80 -10.61
CA VAL A 50 7.18 20.16 -10.56
C VAL A 50 7.52 20.89 -11.85
N SER A 51 8.22 22.02 -11.73
CA SER A 51 8.79 22.73 -12.87
C SER A 51 10.26 23.05 -12.62
N LEU A 52 11.08 22.92 -13.65
CA LEU A 52 12.51 23.23 -13.64
C LEU A 52 12.98 23.55 -15.06
N LYS A 53 14.24 23.98 -15.20
CA LYS A 53 14.90 24.19 -16.48
C LYS A 53 16.11 23.28 -16.63
N ILE A 54 16.37 22.84 -17.86
CA ILE A 54 17.52 21.98 -18.21
C ILE A 54 18.22 22.56 -19.43
N LYS A 55 19.53 22.78 -19.36
CA LYS A 55 20.30 23.32 -20.49
C LYS A 55 20.45 22.30 -21.61
N TYR A 56 20.54 22.78 -22.86
CA TYR A 56 20.69 21.92 -24.04
C TYR A 56 21.97 21.09 -24.06
N ASN A 57 23.02 21.55 -23.37
CA ASN A 57 24.27 20.82 -23.25
C ASN A 57 24.20 19.61 -22.29
N THR A 58 23.12 19.46 -21.53
CA THR A 58 22.87 18.33 -20.62
C THR A 58 21.58 17.57 -20.99
N PRO A 59 21.48 17.00 -22.21
CA PRO A 59 20.28 16.32 -22.66
C PRO A 59 19.96 15.06 -21.85
N ASP A 60 20.96 14.48 -21.20
CA ASP A 60 20.79 13.25 -20.41
C ASP A 60 19.90 13.48 -19.17
N PHE A 61 19.85 14.69 -18.62
CA PHE A 61 18.95 15.01 -17.51
C PHE A 61 17.48 14.92 -17.95
N LEU A 62 17.16 15.44 -19.14
CA LEU A 62 15.81 15.33 -19.71
C LEU A 62 15.45 13.87 -20.02
N LYS A 63 16.41 13.09 -20.58
CA LYS A 63 16.22 11.66 -20.81
C LYS A 63 15.95 10.92 -19.51
N ASN A 64 16.67 11.22 -18.43
CA ASN A 64 16.47 10.60 -17.12
C ASN A 64 15.06 10.84 -16.58
N ILE A 65 14.54 12.08 -16.68
CA ILE A 65 13.16 12.38 -16.27
C ILE A 65 12.15 11.56 -17.09
N LYS A 66 12.36 11.44 -18.40
CA LYS A 66 11.52 10.60 -19.27
C LYS A 66 11.59 9.12 -18.88
N LEU A 67 12.77 8.60 -18.56
CA LEU A 67 12.94 7.20 -18.14
C LEU A 67 12.22 6.94 -16.81
N LEU A 68 12.35 7.85 -15.83
CA LEU A 68 11.62 7.77 -14.57
C LEU A 68 10.11 7.80 -14.78
N SER A 69 9.59 8.67 -15.66
CA SER A 69 8.14 8.73 -15.90
C SER A 69 7.60 7.49 -16.61
N MET A 70 8.44 6.81 -17.41
CA MET A 70 8.08 5.59 -18.13
C MET A 70 8.22 4.31 -17.29
N ALA A 71 8.95 4.35 -16.18
CA ALA A 71 9.24 3.17 -15.39
C ALA A 71 7.97 2.52 -14.83
N LYS A 72 7.99 1.19 -14.81
CA LYS A 72 6.92 0.35 -14.26
C LYS A 72 7.49 -0.56 -13.18
N ASP A 73 6.63 -0.96 -12.25
CA ASP A 73 6.93 -2.02 -11.28
C ASP A 73 6.97 -3.37 -12.01
N GLU A 74 8.05 -4.12 -11.85
CA GLU A 74 8.28 -5.40 -12.53
C GLU A 74 7.24 -6.47 -12.14
N ASN A 75 6.70 -6.40 -10.92
CA ASN A 75 5.75 -7.39 -10.42
C ASN A 75 4.31 -7.06 -10.80
N LYS A 76 3.95 -5.77 -10.80
CA LYS A 76 2.56 -5.32 -10.98
C LYS A 76 2.26 -4.79 -12.37
N GLY A 77 3.28 -4.44 -13.15
CA GLY A 77 3.12 -3.77 -14.45
C GLY A 77 2.52 -2.35 -14.38
N THR A 78 2.25 -1.85 -13.17
CA THR A 78 1.77 -0.49 -12.89
C THR A 78 2.90 0.52 -12.93
N ARG A 79 2.57 1.82 -13.02
CA ARG A 79 3.59 2.89 -12.94
C ARG A 79 4.41 2.74 -11.66
N LYS A 80 5.73 2.92 -11.77
CA LYS A 80 6.64 2.85 -10.62
C LYS A 80 6.29 3.94 -9.60
N VAL A 81 6.34 3.56 -8.33
CA VAL A 81 6.18 4.45 -7.18
C VAL A 81 7.55 4.79 -6.65
N TYR A 82 7.76 6.06 -6.34
CA TYR A 82 9.01 6.62 -5.86
C TYR A 82 8.84 7.18 -4.46
N ASN A 83 9.83 6.99 -3.61
CA ASN A 83 9.96 7.80 -2.40
C ASN A 83 10.42 9.20 -2.79
N ILE A 84 9.70 10.22 -2.32
CA ILE A 84 10.01 11.62 -2.61
C ILE A 84 10.72 12.26 -1.43
N GLU A 85 11.83 12.94 -1.70
CA GLU A 85 12.48 13.84 -0.75
C GLU A 85 12.44 15.26 -1.30
N ASN A 86 11.59 16.08 -0.69
CA ASN A 86 11.45 17.50 -0.99
C ASN A 86 10.81 18.22 0.21
N GLN A 87 11.21 19.47 0.47
CA GLN A 87 10.70 20.23 1.61
C GLN A 87 9.19 20.49 1.52
N THR A 88 8.67 20.87 0.35
CA THR A 88 7.24 21.12 0.13
C THR A 88 6.43 19.82 0.25
N ALA A 89 6.88 18.75 -0.40
CA ALA A 89 6.22 17.44 -0.30
C ALA A 89 6.16 16.95 1.16
N LYS A 90 7.27 17.07 1.90
CA LYS A 90 7.35 16.72 3.33
C LYS A 90 6.40 17.55 4.19
N ALA A 91 6.28 18.85 3.91
CA ALA A 91 5.35 19.74 4.62
C ALA A 91 3.89 19.35 4.39
N PHE A 92 3.55 18.84 3.20
CA PHE A 92 2.23 18.27 2.86
C PHE A 92 2.05 16.82 3.34
N GLY A 93 3.05 16.22 4.00
CA GLY A 93 2.98 14.82 4.46
C GLY A 93 3.17 13.76 3.35
N VAL A 94 3.46 14.18 2.12
CA VAL A 94 3.63 13.29 0.97
C VAL A 94 4.99 12.60 1.04
N ARG A 95 4.98 11.26 1.03
CA ARG A 95 6.21 10.43 1.09
C ARG A 95 6.44 9.57 -0.15
N GLN A 96 5.37 9.15 -0.80
CA GLN A 96 5.42 8.28 -1.97
C GLN A 96 4.58 8.90 -3.07
N VAL A 97 5.13 8.89 -4.27
CA VAL A 97 4.52 9.51 -5.45
C VAL A 97 4.73 8.64 -6.66
N ARG A 98 3.87 8.83 -7.67
CA ARG A 98 4.07 8.27 -9.00
C ARG A 98 3.84 9.37 -10.04
N PHE A 99 4.48 9.23 -11.20
CA PHE A 99 4.17 10.10 -12.34
C PHE A 99 2.71 9.91 -12.77
N THR A 100 2.07 11.02 -13.12
CA THR A 100 0.71 11.07 -13.66
C THR A 100 0.59 12.18 -14.69
N ASP A 101 -0.50 12.11 -15.47
CA ASP A 101 -0.94 13.13 -16.42
C ASP A 101 0.05 13.34 -17.58
N GLU A 102 1.09 14.15 -17.39
CA GLU A 102 2.04 14.51 -18.43
C GLU A 102 3.44 14.82 -17.91
N VAL A 103 4.42 14.69 -18.81
CA VAL A 103 5.76 15.28 -18.72
C VAL A 103 5.93 16.14 -19.97
N SER A 104 6.14 17.44 -19.80
CA SER A 104 6.33 18.39 -20.89
C SER A 104 7.73 18.99 -20.85
N ALA A 105 8.28 19.26 -22.03
CA ALA A 105 9.53 19.96 -22.22
C ALA A 105 9.33 20.96 -23.37
N GLN A 106 9.62 22.22 -23.13
CA GLN A 106 9.45 23.32 -24.08
C GLN A 106 10.77 24.03 -24.27
N GLU A 107 11.15 24.26 -25.51
CA GLU A 107 12.39 24.95 -25.88
C GLU A 107 12.32 26.44 -25.47
N LEU A 108 13.41 26.94 -24.90
CA LEU A 108 13.61 28.35 -24.56
C LEU A 108 14.84 28.83 -25.33
N ASP A 109 14.62 29.41 -26.50
CA ASP A 109 15.68 29.82 -27.43
C ASP A 109 16.68 30.80 -26.81
N GLU A 110 16.18 31.77 -26.03
CA GLU A 110 17.01 32.79 -25.38
C GLU A 110 17.97 32.22 -24.32
N GLU A 111 17.57 31.14 -23.64
CA GLU A 111 18.34 30.52 -22.56
C GLU A 111 19.11 29.26 -23.01
N GLN A 112 18.91 28.80 -24.25
CA GLN A 112 19.38 27.51 -24.74
C GLN A 112 19.08 26.37 -23.75
N ALA A 113 17.84 26.33 -23.30
CA ALA A 113 17.37 25.41 -22.27
C ALA A 113 15.94 24.94 -22.55
N TRP A 114 15.56 23.79 -22.00
CA TRP A 114 14.17 23.37 -21.93
C TRP A 114 13.55 23.83 -20.62
N SER A 115 12.36 24.44 -20.69
CA SER A 115 11.42 24.50 -19.58
C SER A 115 10.72 23.16 -19.45
N VAL A 116 10.97 22.46 -18.36
CA VAL A 116 10.45 21.11 -18.10
C VAL A 116 9.42 21.17 -16.99
N SER A 117 8.27 20.53 -17.19
CA SER A 117 7.28 20.36 -16.13
C SER A 117 6.66 18.97 -16.14
N PHE A 118 6.32 18.47 -14.96
CA PHE A 118 5.63 17.19 -14.83
C PHE A 118 4.76 17.14 -13.59
N THR A 119 3.80 16.21 -13.60
CA THR A 119 2.88 16.02 -12.49
C THR A 119 3.16 14.69 -11.79
N LEU A 120 3.24 14.75 -10.47
CA LEU A 120 3.29 13.62 -9.57
C LEU A 120 1.98 13.56 -8.79
N ILE A 121 1.50 12.36 -8.51
CA ILE A 121 0.38 12.14 -7.60
C ILE A 121 0.86 11.27 -6.44
N GLU A 122 0.40 11.62 -5.25
CA GLU A 122 0.62 10.84 -4.05
C GLU A 122 0.12 9.40 -4.24
N HIS A 123 0.92 8.44 -3.77
CA HIS A 123 0.59 7.03 -3.80
C HIS A 123 0.50 6.50 -2.36
N LEU A 124 -0.76 6.25 -1.94
CA LEU A 124 -1.19 5.77 -0.62
C LEU A 124 -0.93 6.78 0.52
N SER A 125 -2.01 7.34 1.05
CA SER A 125 -1.95 8.10 2.30
C SER A 125 -1.75 7.13 3.47
N ILE A 126 -1.19 7.61 4.57
CA ILE A 126 -0.88 6.80 5.75
C ILE A 126 -2.15 6.15 6.35
N ALA A 127 -3.34 6.70 6.08
CA ALA A 127 -4.63 6.20 6.59
C ALA A 127 -4.95 4.78 6.09
N GLU A 128 -4.77 4.48 4.80
CA GLU A 128 -4.99 3.12 4.28
C GLU A 128 -4.03 2.11 4.91
N LYS A 129 -2.79 2.50 5.23
CA LYS A 129 -1.84 1.61 5.92
C LYS A 129 -2.26 1.35 7.37
N VAL A 130 -2.79 2.34 8.07
CA VAL A 130 -3.29 2.16 9.44
C VAL A 130 -4.56 1.32 9.47
N GLU A 131 -5.49 1.50 8.52
CA GLU A 131 -6.68 0.66 8.41
C GLU A 131 -6.31 -0.77 8.00
N THR A 132 -5.41 -0.95 7.02
CA THR A 132 -4.95 -2.30 6.63
C THR A 132 -4.17 -2.98 7.77
N GLN A 133 -3.45 -2.24 8.60
CA GLN A 133 -2.81 -2.78 9.80
C GLN A 133 -3.81 -3.18 10.88
N LYS A 134 -4.83 -2.35 11.15
CA LYS A 134 -5.92 -2.70 12.06
C LYS A 134 -6.71 -3.92 11.57
N ILE A 135 -7.04 -3.99 10.28
CA ILE A 135 -7.71 -5.16 9.68
C ILE A 135 -6.85 -6.42 9.79
N LYS A 136 -5.52 -6.30 9.67
CA LYS A 136 -4.58 -7.41 9.84
C LYS A 136 -4.38 -7.83 11.31
N GLU A 137 -4.55 -6.92 12.27
CA GLU A 137 -4.61 -7.24 13.70
C GLU A 137 -5.98 -7.79 14.14
N GLU A 138 -7.04 -7.48 13.40
CA GLU A 138 -8.42 -7.93 13.63
C GLU A 138 -8.80 -9.20 12.86
N GLU A 139 -7.89 -9.81 12.07
CA GLU A 139 -8.12 -11.18 11.57
C GLU A 139 -8.19 -12.13 12.78
N PRO A 140 -9.37 -12.73 13.08
CA PRO A 140 -9.45 -13.74 14.11
C PRO A 140 -8.62 -14.91 13.62
N LYS A 141 -7.63 -15.33 14.43
CA LYS A 141 -6.99 -16.63 14.27
C LYS A 141 -8.11 -17.67 14.31
N ALA A 142 -8.54 -18.12 13.13
CA ALA A 142 -9.57 -19.13 12.99
C ALA A 142 -9.07 -20.42 13.63
N ALA A 143 -9.66 -20.75 14.78
CA ALA A 143 -9.75 -22.14 15.21
C ALA A 143 -10.60 -22.89 14.18
N PRO A 144 -10.21 -24.10 13.73
CA PRO A 144 -11.08 -24.89 12.88
C PRO A 144 -12.29 -25.36 13.71
N ALA A 145 -13.45 -25.14 13.13
CA ALA A 145 -14.76 -25.52 13.64
C ALA A 145 -14.96 -27.04 13.60
N ASP A 146 -15.66 -27.58 14.59
CA ASP A 146 -16.79 -28.45 14.28
C ASP A 146 -17.87 -28.34 15.37
N GLU A 147 -19.10 -28.33 14.88
CA GLU A 147 -20.30 -27.85 15.53
C GLU A 147 -21.02 -28.98 16.26
N LYS A 148 -21.20 -28.87 17.59
CA LYS A 148 -22.38 -29.41 18.26
C LYS A 148 -22.61 -28.78 19.63
N VAL A 149 -23.73 -28.06 19.71
CA VAL A 149 -24.50 -27.67 20.89
C VAL A 149 -24.19 -28.54 22.12
N ILE A 150 -23.75 -27.96 23.24
CA ILE A 150 -24.20 -28.26 24.62
C ILE A 150 -23.78 -27.08 25.53
N SER A 151 -24.71 -26.74 26.41
CA SER A 151 -24.66 -25.83 27.55
C SER A 151 -23.54 -26.12 28.58
N GLU A 152 -23.13 -25.03 29.24
CA GLU A 152 -22.63 -24.98 30.64
C GLU A 152 -21.18 -25.40 31.00
N VAL A 153 -20.49 -24.37 31.52
CA VAL A 153 -19.67 -24.35 32.76
C VAL A 153 -18.23 -24.90 32.71
N SER A 154 -17.32 -23.91 32.66
CA SER A 154 -16.07 -23.73 33.42
C SER A 154 -14.93 -24.77 33.40
N ALA A 155 -13.74 -24.19 33.20
CA ALA A 155 -12.48 -24.42 33.91
C ALA A 155 -11.49 -25.48 33.35
N ALA A 156 -10.33 -24.92 32.99
CA ALA A 156 -8.98 -25.41 33.21
C ALA A 156 -8.39 -26.51 32.30
N GLU A 157 -7.40 -26.03 31.55
CA GLU A 157 -6.06 -26.60 31.34
C GLU A 157 -5.82 -27.78 30.39
N SER A 158 -4.80 -27.53 29.58
CA SER A 158 -4.20 -28.30 28.49
C SER A 158 -3.30 -29.42 29.00
N GLU A 159 -3.48 -30.63 28.48
CA GLU A 159 -2.51 -31.73 28.55
C GLU A 159 -2.24 -32.25 27.12
N PRO A 160 -0.98 -32.56 26.76
CA PRO A 160 -0.57 -32.82 25.38
C PRO A 160 -1.01 -34.21 24.88
N ALA A 161 -1.22 -34.28 23.56
CA ALA A 161 -1.78 -35.38 22.77
C ALA A 161 -1.06 -36.76 22.81
N GLY A 162 -0.21 -37.05 23.81
CA GLY A 162 0.62 -38.26 23.85
C GLY A 162 0.05 -39.46 24.63
N TRP A 163 -1.01 -39.29 25.41
CA TRP A 163 -1.51 -40.35 26.31
C TRP A 163 -2.77 -41.05 25.81
N PHE A 164 -3.67 -40.33 25.16
CA PHE A 164 -4.84 -40.92 24.50
C PHE A 164 -4.44 -41.81 23.31
N GLU A 165 -3.41 -41.45 22.54
CA GLU A 165 -2.87 -42.33 21.49
C GLU A 165 -2.32 -43.65 22.06
N LYS A 166 -1.67 -43.61 23.23
CA LYS A 166 -1.19 -44.81 23.92
C LYS A 166 -2.33 -45.67 24.47
N LEU A 167 -3.49 -45.08 24.75
CA LEU A 167 -4.70 -45.81 25.17
C LEU A 167 -5.38 -46.49 23.96
N LEU A 168 -5.54 -45.77 22.84
CA LEU A 168 -6.08 -46.30 21.59
C LEU A 168 -5.24 -47.46 21.05
N ALA A 169 -3.92 -47.33 21.03
CA ALA A 169 -3.03 -48.39 20.58
C ALA A 169 -3.11 -49.67 21.44
N ARG A 170 -3.48 -49.57 22.72
CA ARG A 170 -3.70 -50.74 23.58
C ARG A 170 -5.01 -51.46 23.30
N ILE A 171 -6.05 -50.71 22.93
CA ILE A 171 -7.35 -51.28 22.57
C ILE A 171 -7.26 -51.98 21.21
N ASP A 172 -6.60 -51.34 20.24
CA ASP A 172 -6.42 -51.91 18.89
C ASP A 172 -5.55 -53.20 18.93
N LYS A 173 -4.52 -53.22 19.79
CA LYS A 173 -3.72 -54.43 20.04
C LYS A 173 -4.53 -55.56 20.70
N GLY A 174 -5.55 -55.24 21.50
CA GLY A 174 -6.45 -56.24 22.09
C GLY A 174 -7.44 -56.83 21.07
N LEU A 175 -7.85 -56.04 20.08
CA LEU A 175 -8.76 -56.48 19.01
C LEU A 175 -8.05 -57.39 17.98
N ALA A 176 -6.77 -57.14 17.72
CA ALA A 176 -5.93 -57.98 16.87
C ALA A 176 -5.54 -59.33 17.51
N GLU A 177 -5.71 -59.50 18.82
CA GLU A 177 -5.38 -60.73 19.55
C GLU A 177 -6.61 -61.65 19.76
N GLU A 178 -7.83 -61.17 19.53
CA GLU A 178 -9.05 -62.00 19.51
C GLU A 178 -9.34 -62.66 18.14
N GLU A 179 -8.83 -62.14 17.02
CA GLU A 179 -9.00 -62.81 15.71
C GLU A 179 -8.15 -64.08 15.53
N LYS A 180 -7.20 -64.36 16.43
CA LYS A 180 -6.35 -65.57 16.38
C LYS A 180 -6.73 -66.70 17.34
N LYS A 181 -7.89 -66.61 18.00
CA LYS A 181 -8.34 -67.65 18.96
C LYS A 181 -9.79 -68.12 18.75
N GLY A 182 -10.28 -68.03 17.52
CA GLY A 182 -11.60 -68.52 17.12
C GLY A 182 -11.61 -69.44 15.88
N ASP A 183 -10.45 -69.91 15.42
CA ASP A 183 -10.32 -70.91 14.34
C ASP A 183 -9.67 -72.18 14.92
N GLU A 184 -10.39 -72.84 15.83
CA GLU A 184 -10.17 -74.24 16.21
C GLU A 184 -11.45 -74.78 16.92
N VAL A 185 -12.51 -75.06 16.15
CA VAL A 185 -13.40 -76.25 16.27
C VAL A 185 -14.03 -76.52 14.91
#